data_AF-A0A0D8XQ16-F1
#
_entry.id   AF-A0A0D8XQ16-F1
#
_cell.length_a   1.000
_cell.length_b   1.000
_cell.length_c   1.000
_cell.angle_alpha   90.00
_cell.angle_beta   90.00
_cell.angle_gamma   90.00
#
_symmetry.space_group_name_H-M   'P 1'
#
loop_
_entity.id
_entity.type
_entity.pdbx_description
1 polymer ?
#
loop_
_entity_poly.entity_id
_entity_poly.type
_entity_poly.pdbx_seq_one_letter_code
_entity_poly.pdbx_strand_id
1 'polypeptide(L)'
;MLFERTGTKKLHDIILIGYGLHVPLQCSFHRRRLLEEKRENEEKRYQQAMAAEAKHAEALRIEEEQRMAAAERERLDTMIATRLSRDSGRATMIDTPTTSMSSGSSIDSTKSKTKHDLSAWRYAELRDTINTSTDMELLMACKEEFHRRLRIYNAWKSRNQSDNEAARTTPRAPNAVYTNAQKRSIVAPQVNPALTMQRYFKIVISLKIITDSRIVQNGLWYAHFNGQWIQRQIEMHPNKSPVLLVAGRDDLRMCEIPLDQTGLTRKKGAEILESEFETVWLHLGGAPLQKWQP
;
A
#
# COMPACT_ATOMS: atom_id res chain seq x y z
N MET A 1 -102.59 -43.11 -36.90
CA MET A 1 -102.65 -42.11 -35.82
C MET A 1 -101.21 -41.83 -35.41
N LEU A 2 -100.70 -40.62 -35.68
CA LEU A 2 -100.40 -39.57 -34.67
C LEU A 2 -99.19 -40.00 -33.81
N PHE A 3 -98.04 -39.33 -33.71
CA PHE A 3 -97.61 -37.94 -33.91
C PHE A 3 -96.06 -38.01 -34.02
N GLU A 4 -95.42 -37.41 -35.03
CA GLU A 4 -94.72 -36.11 -34.93
C GLU A 4 -93.77 -35.93 -33.72
N ARG A 5 -92.46 -35.90 -34.00
CA ARG A 5 -91.53 -34.75 -33.82
C ARG A 5 -90.70 -34.94 -32.53
N THR A 6 -89.40 -34.67 -32.42
CA THR A 6 -88.39 -33.97 -33.22
C THR A 6 -87.05 -34.13 -32.48
N GLY A 7 -85.93 -34.14 -33.21
CA GLY A 7 -84.59 -33.96 -32.64
C GLY A 7 -83.54 -34.87 -33.29
N THR A 8 -83.14 -34.68 -34.55
CA THR A 8 -81.95 -33.87 -34.96
C THR A 8 -80.73 -34.14 -34.06
N LYS A 9 -79.57 -34.64 -34.47
CA LYS A 9 -78.84 -34.79 -35.74
C LYS A 9 -77.76 -35.87 -35.45
N LYS A 10 -77.57 -36.89 -36.29
CA LYS A 10 -76.53 -36.95 -37.36
C LYS A 10 -75.13 -36.64 -36.80
N LEU A 11 -74.07 -37.41 -37.03
CA LEU A 11 -73.75 -38.34 -38.11
C LEU A 11 -72.52 -39.14 -37.65
N HIS A 12 -72.58 -40.47 -37.84
CA HIS A 12 -71.52 -41.35 -38.31
C HIS A 12 -70.10 -41.19 -37.74
N ASP A 13 -69.65 -42.20 -36.99
CA ASP A 13 -68.31 -42.74 -37.22
C ASP A 13 -68.39 -44.23 -37.54
N ILE A 14 -67.96 -44.51 -38.76
CA ILE A 14 -67.83 -45.83 -39.38
C ILE A 14 -66.53 -46.46 -38.87
N ILE A 15 -66.65 -47.75 -38.60
CA ILE A 15 -65.62 -48.74 -38.26
C ILE A 15 -64.38 -48.60 -39.18
N LEU A 16 -63.17 -48.83 -38.64
CA LEU A 16 -62.22 -49.86 -39.13
C LEU A 16 -60.81 -49.75 -38.49
N ILE A 17 -60.41 -50.89 -37.89
CA ILE A 17 -59.09 -51.55 -37.96
C ILE A 17 -57.91 -50.97 -37.14
N GLY A 18 -57.49 -51.77 -36.15
CA GLY A 18 -56.10 -52.24 -35.99
C GLY A 18 -55.07 -51.27 -35.43
N TYR A 19 -54.76 -51.39 -34.13
CA TYR A 19 -53.52 -50.86 -33.56
C TYR A 19 -52.82 -51.92 -32.73
N GLY A 20 -51.63 -52.30 -33.21
CA GLY A 20 -50.68 -53.12 -32.47
C GLY A 20 -50.22 -52.43 -31.18
N LEU A 21 -49.66 -53.25 -30.30
CA LEU A 21 -49.01 -52.89 -29.04
C LEU A 21 -48.08 -51.68 -29.19
N HIS A 22 -48.60 -50.48 -28.94
CA HIS A 22 -47.81 -49.29 -28.67
C HIS A 22 -47.61 -49.20 -27.16
N VAL A 23 -46.65 -49.96 -26.62
CA VAL A 23 -46.10 -49.65 -25.29
C VAL A 23 -45.55 -48.23 -25.38
N PRO A 24 -46.02 -47.28 -24.57
CA PRO A 24 -45.69 -45.88 -24.77
C PRO A 24 -44.20 -45.71 -24.54
N LEU A 25 -43.48 -45.41 -25.62
CA LEU A 25 -42.04 -45.10 -25.65
C LEU A 25 -41.64 -44.07 -24.57
N GLN A 26 -42.61 -43.31 -24.05
CA GLN A 26 -42.49 -42.39 -22.92
C GLN A 26 -42.06 -43.05 -21.60
N CYS A 27 -42.52 -44.27 -21.28
CA CYS A 27 -42.22 -44.93 -19.99
C CYS A 27 -40.76 -45.45 -19.93
N SER A 28 -40.25 -45.95 -21.07
CA SER A 28 -38.85 -46.36 -21.23
C SER A 28 -37.87 -45.18 -21.23
N PHE A 29 -38.27 -44.03 -21.80
CA PHE A 29 -37.45 -42.82 -21.80
C PHE A 29 -37.33 -42.22 -20.40
N HIS A 30 -38.43 -42.19 -19.64
CA HIS A 30 -38.44 -41.68 -18.28
C HIS A 30 -37.58 -42.54 -17.34
N ARG A 31 -37.66 -43.87 -17.44
CA ARG A 31 -36.80 -44.79 -16.67
C ARG A 31 -35.31 -44.66 -17.03
N ARG A 32 -34.99 -44.45 -18.30
CA ARG A 32 -33.60 -44.24 -18.76
C ARG A 32 -33.03 -42.92 -18.24
N ARG A 33 -33.84 -41.86 -18.24
CA ARG A 33 -33.51 -40.53 -17.71
C ARG A 33 -33.23 -40.56 -16.20
N LEU A 34 -34.03 -41.29 -15.41
CA LEU A 34 -33.82 -41.43 -13.96
C LEU A 34 -32.52 -42.20 -13.60
N LEU A 35 -32.16 -43.20 -14.40
CA LEU A 35 -30.91 -43.97 -14.21
C LEU A 35 -29.68 -43.12 -14.54
N GLU A 36 -29.77 -42.32 -15.60
CA GLU A 36 -28.73 -41.40 -16.02
C GLU A 36 -28.54 -40.27 -15.00
N GLU A 37 -29.64 -39.71 -14.49
CA GLU A 37 -29.63 -38.71 -13.41
C GLU A 37 -29.04 -39.28 -12.11
N LYS A 38 -29.31 -40.56 -11.79
CA LYS A 38 -28.73 -41.22 -10.61
C LYS A 38 -27.22 -41.41 -10.75
N ARG A 39 -26.73 -41.80 -11.94
CA ARG A 39 -25.29 -41.87 -12.23
C ARG A 39 -24.62 -40.51 -12.14
N GLU A 40 -25.23 -39.48 -12.71
CA GLU A 40 -24.69 -38.12 -12.68
C GLU A 40 -24.62 -37.58 -11.24
N ASN A 41 -25.60 -37.91 -10.40
CA ASN A 41 -25.61 -37.52 -8.99
C ASN A 41 -24.53 -38.27 -8.17
N GLU A 42 -24.31 -39.55 -8.45
CA GLU A 42 -23.22 -40.32 -7.83
C GLU A 42 -21.84 -39.79 -8.25
N GLU A 43 -21.64 -39.47 -9.52
CA GLU A 43 -20.40 -38.85 -10.02
C GLU A 43 -20.18 -37.46 -9.42
N LYS A 44 -21.23 -36.63 -9.28
CA LYS A 44 -21.16 -35.34 -8.60
C LYS A 44 -20.79 -35.47 -7.13
N ARG A 45 -21.36 -36.46 -6.42
CA ARG A 45 -21.01 -36.74 -5.02
C ARG A 45 -19.56 -37.15 -4.87
N TYR A 46 -19.06 -38.01 -5.76
CA TYR A 46 -17.65 -38.42 -5.75
C TYR A 46 -16.72 -37.22 -6.05
N GLN A 47 -17.05 -36.39 -7.04
CA GLN A 47 -16.29 -35.17 -7.34
C GLN A 47 -16.30 -34.18 -6.18
N GLN A 48 -17.43 -34.02 -5.49
CA GLN A 48 -17.53 -33.17 -4.30
C GLN A 48 -16.72 -33.71 -3.13
N ALA A 49 -16.72 -35.01 -2.90
CA ALA A 49 -15.90 -35.65 -1.86
C ALA A 49 -14.40 -35.43 -2.13
N MET A 50 -13.94 -35.67 -3.36
CA MET A 50 -12.56 -35.40 -3.79
C MET A 50 -12.19 -33.92 -3.65
N ALA A 51 -13.10 -33.00 -4.00
CA ALA A 51 -12.87 -31.57 -3.85
C ALA A 51 -12.85 -31.12 -2.38
N ALA A 52 -13.65 -31.74 -1.51
CA ALA A 52 -13.65 -31.48 -0.08
C ALA A 52 -12.35 -31.98 0.57
N GLU A 53 -11.87 -33.17 0.18
CA GLU A 53 -10.60 -33.72 0.63
C GLU A 53 -9.41 -32.88 0.16
N ALA A 54 -9.40 -32.46 -1.11
CA ALA A 54 -8.37 -31.56 -1.64
C ALA A 54 -8.32 -30.21 -0.89
N LYS A 55 -9.48 -29.63 -0.57
CA LYS A 55 -9.57 -28.40 0.23
C LYS A 55 -9.08 -28.60 1.67
N HIS A 56 -9.41 -29.73 2.28
CA HIS A 56 -8.96 -30.04 3.63
C HIS A 56 -7.44 -30.25 3.68
N ALA A 57 -6.89 -30.96 2.70
CA ALA A 57 -5.44 -31.13 2.54
C ALA A 57 -4.73 -29.79 2.29
N GLU A 58 -5.29 -28.91 1.46
CA GLU A 58 -4.75 -27.57 1.21
C GLU A 58 -4.81 -26.68 2.46
N ALA A 59 -5.90 -26.73 3.22
CA ALA A 59 -6.04 -25.99 4.47
C ALA A 59 -4.98 -26.41 5.51
N LEU A 60 -4.74 -27.73 5.66
CA LEU A 60 -3.68 -28.25 6.54
C LEU A 60 -2.29 -27.79 6.09
N ARG A 61 -2.00 -27.77 4.78
CA ARG A 61 -0.73 -27.26 4.25
C ARG A 61 -0.52 -25.78 4.53
N ILE A 62 -1.57 -24.97 4.35
CA ILE A 62 -1.52 -23.52 4.64
C ILE A 62 -1.32 -23.29 6.14
N GLU A 63 -2.01 -24.03 7.00
CA GLU A 63 -1.86 -23.92 8.45
C GLU A 63 -0.44 -24.30 8.92
N GLU A 64 0.14 -25.37 8.35
CA GLU A 64 1.52 -25.77 8.62
C GLU A 64 2.54 -24.71 8.16
N GLU A 65 2.35 -24.13 6.98
CA GLU A 65 3.18 -23.04 6.46
C GLU A 65 3.08 -21.78 7.33
N GLN A 66 1.86 -21.42 7.77
CA GLN A 66 1.64 -20.32 8.70
C GLN A 66 2.30 -20.57 10.05
N ARG A 67 2.27 -21.80 10.56
CA ARG A 67 2.91 -22.18 11.81
C ARG A 67 4.43 -22.09 11.71
N MET A 68 5.01 -22.53 10.58
CA MET A 68 6.44 -22.39 10.31
C MET A 68 6.86 -20.92 10.19
N ALA A 69 6.10 -20.10 9.44
CA ALA A 69 6.36 -18.68 9.32
C ALA A 69 6.24 -17.93 10.66
N ALA A 70 5.27 -18.31 11.50
CA ALA A 70 5.13 -17.77 12.85
C ALA A 70 6.31 -18.15 13.75
N ALA A 71 6.77 -19.41 13.69
CA ALA A 71 7.95 -19.86 14.44
C ALA A 71 9.24 -19.17 13.99
N GLU A 72 9.39 -18.91 12.68
CA GLU A 72 10.53 -18.14 12.15
C GLU A 72 10.48 -16.69 12.63
N ARG A 73 9.30 -16.07 12.61
CA ARG A 73 9.08 -14.73 13.15
C ARG A 73 9.41 -14.66 14.65
N GLU A 74 8.96 -15.63 15.44
CA GLU A 74 9.27 -15.72 16.86
C GLU A 74 10.78 -15.91 17.09
N ARG A 75 11.47 -16.69 16.25
CA ARG A 75 12.93 -16.85 16.31
C ARG A 75 13.66 -15.53 16.04
N LEU A 76 13.23 -14.77 15.03
CA LEU A 76 13.78 -13.45 14.74
C LEU A 76 13.51 -12.47 15.89
N ASP A 77 12.28 -12.45 16.40
CA ASP A 77 11.89 -11.63 17.55
C ASP A 77 12.70 -12.00 18.80
N THR A 78 12.97 -13.30 19.03
CA THR A 78 13.82 -13.79 20.13
C THR A 78 15.28 -13.36 19.95
N MET A 79 15.79 -13.38 18.71
CA MET A 79 17.15 -12.93 18.39
C MET A 79 17.28 -11.41 18.60
N ILE A 80 16.29 -10.65 18.15
CA ILE A 80 16.20 -9.20 18.37
C ILE A 80 16.09 -8.92 19.88
N ALA A 81 15.22 -9.63 20.61
CA ALA A 81 15.05 -9.49 22.05
C ALA A 81 16.34 -9.83 22.80
N THR A 82 17.05 -10.91 22.45
CA THR A 82 18.34 -11.27 23.04
C THR A 82 19.40 -10.21 22.77
N ARG A 83 19.42 -9.64 21.56
CA ARG A 83 20.33 -8.54 21.20
C ARG A 83 20.00 -7.27 21.99
N LEU A 84 18.71 -6.93 22.10
CA LEU A 84 18.22 -5.82 22.93
C LEU A 84 18.49 -6.05 24.43
N SER A 85 18.45 -7.28 24.93
CA SER A 85 18.79 -7.61 26.33
C SER A 85 20.30 -7.54 26.58
N ARG A 86 21.14 -7.94 25.62
CA ARG A 86 22.61 -7.84 25.73
C ARG A 86 23.10 -6.41 25.56
N ASP A 87 22.51 -5.66 24.64
CA ASP A 87 22.77 -4.23 24.49
C ASP A 87 22.12 -3.41 25.62
N SER A 88 21.03 -3.85 26.27
CA SER A 88 20.56 -3.20 27.50
C SER A 88 21.56 -3.26 28.66
N GLY A 89 22.54 -4.17 28.63
CA GLY A 89 23.64 -4.22 29.59
C GLY A 89 24.91 -3.49 29.15
N ARG A 90 24.99 -3.00 27.90
CA ARG A 90 26.22 -2.41 27.34
C ARG A 90 26.02 -1.20 26.43
N ALA A 91 24.79 -0.74 26.27
CA ALA A 91 24.44 0.50 25.60
C ALA A 91 24.22 1.59 26.66
N THR A 92 25.27 2.37 26.82
CA THR A 92 25.27 3.73 27.32
C THR A 92 24.01 4.49 26.88
N MET A 93 23.13 4.75 27.84
CA MET A 93 22.33 5.99 28.01
C MET A 93 22.27 6.93 26.79
N ILE A 94 21.29 6.73 25.88
CA ILE A 94 20.79 7.79 24.97
C ILE A 94 19.25 7.74 24.95
N ASP A 95 18.66 7.90 26.13
CA ASP A 95 17.68 8.95 26.44
C ASP A 95 16.82 9.54 25.28
N THR A 96 15.73 8.87 24.92
CA THR A 96 14.51 9.52 24.35
C THR A 96 13.29 9.07 25.17
N PRO A 97 12.53 9.98 25.82
CA PRO A 97 11.42 9.58 26.68
C PRO A 97 10.11 9.50 25.88
N THR A 98 9.53 8.30 25.83
CA THR A 98 8.07 8.15 25.74
C THR A 98 7.55 7.91 27.15
N THR A 99 6.72 8.83 27.61
CA THR A 99 6.01 8.89 28.87
C THR A 99 5.31 7.58 29.26
N SER A 100 5.72 7.00 30.38
CA SER A 100 4.79 6.31 31.30
C SER A 100 5.32 6.40 32.73
N MET A 101 4.58 7.16 33.54
CA MET A 101 4.35 7.07 34.99
C MET A 101 5.36 6.24 35.81
N SER A 102 6.17 6.90 36.66
CA SER A 102 6.36 6.56 38.09
C SER A 102 7.60 7.26 38.71
N SER A 103 7.31 8.04 39.75
CA SER A 103 8.08 8.44 40.94
C SER A 103 9.57 8.04 41.06
N GLY A 104 10.44 9.03 41.29
CA GLY A 104 11.60 8.86 42.18
C GLY A 104 12.96 9.38 41.71
N SER A 105 13.38 10.52 42.29
CA SER A 105 14.76 10.86 42.67
C SER A 105 15.83 11.12 41.60
N SER A 106 16.08 12.42 41.38
CA SER A 106 17.37 13.13 41.25
C SER A 106 18.64 12.34 40.90
N ILE A 107 19.20 12.53 39.70
CA ILE A 107 20.60 12.95 39.49
C ILE A 107 20.84 13.52 38.07
N ASP A 108 21.84 14.39 38.02
CA ASP A 108 22.26 15.41 37.04
C ASP A 108 22.45 15.03 35.55
N SER A 109 22.42 16.09 34.75
CA SER A 109 22.15 16.23 33.32
C SER A 109 23.36 16.31 32.38
N THR A 110 23.29 15.64 31.23
CA THR A 110 23.94 16.07 29.97
C THR A 110 23.09 15.75 28.74
N LYS A 111 21.81 16.15 28.77
CA LYS A 111 20.97 16.22 27.58
C LYS A 111 20.97 17.68 27.16
N SER A 112 21.46 17.98 25.96
CA SER A 112 21.40 19.32 25.39
C SER A 112 19.93 19.74 25.29
N LYS A 113 19.44 20.40 26.33
CA LYS A 113 18.15 21.08 26.36
C LYS A 113 18.13 21.99 25.14
N THR A 114 17.25 21.70 24.17
CA THR A 114 16.84 22.70 23.20
C THR A 114 16.41 23.91 24.02
N LYS A 115 17.20 25.00 23.97
CA LYS A 115 17.04 26.16 24.86
C LYS A 115 15.65 26.80 24.75
N HIS A 116 14.91 26.48 23.70
CA HIS A 116 13.58 26.98 23.40
C HIS A 116 12.61 25.81 23.22
N ASP A 117 11.87 25.46 24.26
CA ASP A 117 10.67 24.63 24.12
C ASP A 117 9.51 25.52 23.67
N LEU A 118 9.22 25.47 22.37
CA LEU A 118 8.16 26.27 21.74
C LEU A 118 6.86 25.47 21.58
N SER A 119 6.77 24.27 22.18
CA SER A 119 5.64 23.36 22.00
C SER A 119 4.30 23.96 22.43
N ALA A 120 4.29 24.89 23.38
CA ALA A 120 3.10 25.59 23.88
C ALA A 120 2.75 26.88 23.11
N TRP A 121 3.60 27.35 22.20
CA TRP A 121 3.46 28.68 21.58
C TRP A 121 2.33 28.73 20.55
N ARG A 122 1.66 29.87 20.40
CA ARG A 122 0.63 30.05 19.37
C ARG A 122 1.24 30.39 18.00
N TYR A 123 0.49 30.15 16.93
CA TYR A 123 0.92 30.49 15.57
C TYR A 123 1.26 31.98 15.42
N ALA A 124 0.49 32.86 16.06
CA ALA A 124 0.77 34.30 16.08
C ALA A 124 2.13 34.60 16.72
N GLU A 125 2.45 33.98 17.85
CA GLU A 125 3.70 34.18 18.58
C GLU A 125 4.92 33.65 17.80
N LEU A 126 4.79 32.49 17.15
CA LEU A 126 5.82 31.96 16.26
C LEU A 126 6.06 32.88 15.05
N ARG A 127 4.99 33.37 14.43
CA ARG A 127 5.07 34.27 13.27
C ARG A 127 5.69 35.62 13.64
N ASP A 128 5.28 36.20 14.74
CA ASP A 128 5.76 37.51 15.18
C ASP A 128 7.23 37.43 15.56
N THR A 129 7.65 36.37 16.25
CA THR A 129 9.05 36.13 16.61
C THR A 129 9.93 35.94 15.37
N ILE A 130 9.44 35.25 14.33
CA ILE A 130 10.16 35.12 13.06
C ILE A 130 10.35 36.48 12.36
N ASN A 131 9.37 37.38 12.46
CA ASN A 131 9.42 38.69 11.78
C ASN A 131 10.13 39.78 12.60
N THR A 132 10.25 39.62 13.91
CA THR A 132 10.77 40.66 14.82
C THR A 132 12.09 40.31 15.50
N SER A 133 12.41 39.01 15.66
CA SER A 133 13.66 38.59 16.30
C SER A 133 14.78 38.38 15.28
N THR A 134 16.03 38.61 15.72
CA THR A 134 17.27 38.36 14.96
C THR A 134 18.10 37.25 15.58
N ASP A 135 17.61 36.59 16.63
CA ASP A 135 18.30 35.49 17.29
C ASP A 135 18.21 34.22 16.42
N MET A 136 19.36 33.81 15.87
CA MET A 136 19.45 32.67 14.97
C MET A 136 19.06 31.34 15.64
N GLU A 137 19.36 31.13 16.92
CA GLU A 137 18.99 29.88 17.61
C GLU A 137 17.47 29.80 17.85
N LEU A 138 16.86 30.92 18.22
CA LEU A 138 15.42 31.04 18.41
C LEU A 138 14.65 30.87 17.09
N LEU A 139 15.12 31.47 15.99
CA LEU A 139 14.51 31.34 14.67
C LEU A 139 14.54 29.90 14.15
N MET A 140 15.64 29.18 14.37
CA MET A 140 15.73 27.76 14.04
C MET A 140 14.73 26.93 14.85
N ALA A 141 14.60 27.20 16.15
CA ALA A 141 13.62 26.53 17.00
C ALA A 141 12.17 26.84 16.55
N CYS A 142 11.85 28.10 16.20
CA CYS A 142 10.52 28.47 15.70
C CYS A 142 10.17 27.73 14.40
N LYS A 143 11.13 27.60 13.49
CA LYS A 143 10.97 26.84 12.24
C LYS A 143 10.77 25.35 12.51
N GLU A 144 11.52 24.79 13.44
CA GLU A 144 11.42 23.37 13.82
C GLU A 144 10.05 23.02 14.41
N GLU A 145 9.51 23.87 15.29
CA GLU A 145 8.19 23.66 15.87
C GLU A 145 7.07 23.81 14.84
N PHE A 146 7.20 24.74 13.88
CA PHE A 146 6.27 24.85 12.76
C PHE A 146 6.23 23.55 11.94
N HIS A 147 7.39 22.99 11.59
CA HIS A 147 7.48 21.74 10.85
C HIS A 147 7.00 20.53 11.67
N ARG A 148 7.26 20.49 12.98
CA ARG A 148 6.74 19.47 13.88
C ARG A 148 5.21 19.44 13.86
N ARG A 149 4.56 20.60 13.96
CA ARG A 149 3.10 20.72 13.89
C ARG A 149 2.54 20.39 12.51
N LEU A 150 3.22 20.82 11.44
CA LEU A 150 2.82 20.50 10.07
C LEU A 150 2.88 18.98 9.79
N ARG A 151 3.90 18.28 10.31
CA ARG A 151 3.99 16.81 10.24
C ARG A 151 2.84 16.13 10.94
N ILE A 152 2.51 16.55 12.17
CA ILE A 152 1.37 16.00 12.92
C ILE A 152 0.07 16.25 12.16
N TYR A 153 -0.13 17.45 11.63
CA TYR A 153 -1.30 17.78 10.82
C TYR A 153 -1.38 16.93 9.55
N ASN A 154 -0.28 16.76 8.82
CA ASN A 154 -0.26 15.95 7.60
C ASN A 154 -0.49 14.47 7.90
N ALA A 155 0.08 13.92 8.97
CA ALA A 155 -0.14 12.54 9.41
C ALA A 155 -1.57 12.30 9.91
N TRP A 156 -2.14 13.27 10.62
CA TRP A 156 -3.54 13.27 11.02
C TRP A 156 -4.46 13.38 9.80
N LYS A 157 -4.14 14.30 8.87
CA LYS A 157 -4.88 14.53 7.63
C LYS A 157 -4.85 13.30 6.75
N SER A 158 -3.72 12.62 6.57
CA SER A 158 -3.64 11.41 5.75
C SER A 158 -4.46 10.27 6.36
N ARG A 159 -4.42 10.09 7.69
CA ARG A 159 -5.23 9.07 8.40
C ARG A 159 -6.72 9.37 8.32
N ASN A 160 -7.11 10.62 8.47
CA ASN A 160 -8.54 11.00 8.44
C ASN A 160 -9.07 11.19 7.02
N GLN A 161 -8.20 11.44 6.04
CA GLN A 161 -8.55 11.48 4.63
C GLN A 161 -8.76 10.06 4.09
N SER A 162 -7.96 9.07 4.53
CA SER A 162 -8.23 7.66 4.24
C SER A 162 -9.52 7.18 4.90
N ASP A 163 -9.85 7.66 6.10
CA ASP A 163 -11.11 7.30 6.79
C ASP A 163 -12.33 7.98 6.15
N ASN A 164 -12.20 9.22 5.65
CA ASN A 164 -13.28 9.91 4.93
C ASN A 164 -13.53 9.29 3.54
N GLU A 165 -12.47 8.91 2.83
CA GLU A 165 -12.59 8.12 1.60
C GLU A 165 -13.12 6.71 1.89
N ALA A 166 -12.68 6.02 2.95
CA ALA A 166 -13.22 4.73 3.36
C ALA A 166 -14.71 4.82 3.74
N ALA A 167 -15.14 5.88 4.44
CA ALA A 167 -16.54 6.12 4.78
C ALA A 167 -17.40 6.53 3.56
N ARG A 168 -16.82 7.18 2.55
CA ARG A 168 -17.48 7.46 1.26
C ARG A 168 -17.50 6.25 0.33
N THR A 169 -16.58 5.32 0.52
CA THR A 169 -16.40 4.11 -0.30
C THR A 169 -16.82 2.84 0.42
N THR A 170 -17.62 2.89 1.49
CA THR A 170 -18.35 1.71 1.97
C THR A 170 -19.50 1.40 0.99
N PRO A 171 -19.40 0.42 0.07
CA PRO A 171 -20.57 -0.11 -0.58
C PRO A 171 -21.42 -0.85 0.45
N ARG A 172 -22.73 -0.84 0.23
CA ARG A 172 -23.78 -1.49 1.04
C ARG A 172 -23.66 -3.02 1.16
N ALA A 173 -22.56 -3.64 0.70
CA ALA A 173 -22.43 -5.08 0.58
C ALA A 173 -21.34 -5.64 1.52
N PRO A 174 -21.62 -6.76 2.21
CA PRO A 174 -20.71 -7.36 3.18
C PRO A 174 -19.38 -7.86 2.57
N ASN A 175 -18.31 -7.78 3.35
CA ASN A 175 -16.91 -8.09 2.98
C ASN A 175 -16.68 -9.45 2.30
N ALA A 176 -17.61 -10.41 2.43
CA ALA A 176 -17.55 -11.73 1.80
C ALA A 176 -17.55 -11.68 0.26
N VAL A 177 -18.11 -10.62 -0.34
CA VAL A 177 -18.17 -10.48 -1.81
C VAL A 177 -16.80 -10.08 -2.39
N TYR A 178 -16.03 -9.25 -1.68
CA TYR A 178 -14.68 -8.84 -2.11
C TYR A 178 -13.66 -9.97 -1.98
N THR A 179 -13.77 -10.81 -0.94
CA THR A 179 -12.87 -11.96 -0.74
C THR A 179 -12.98 -13.02 -1.83
N ASN A 180 -14.10 -13.12 -2.55
CA ASN A 180 -14.25 -14.06 -3.66
C ASN A 180 -13.79 -13.47 -5.02
N ALA A 181 -13.77 -12.14 -5.17
CA ALA A 181 -13.20 -11.49 -6.35
C ALA A 181 -11.66 -11.54 -6.37
N GLN A 182 -11.01 -11.57 -5.20
CA GLN A 182 -9.56 -11.72 -5.06
C GLN A 182 -9.05 -13.15 -5.27
N LYS A 183 -9.93 -14.17 -5.35
CA LYS A 183 -9.56 -15.57 -5.59
C LYS A 183 -9.25 -15.92 -7.06
N ARG A 184 -8.96 -14.92 -7.89
CA ARG A 184 -8.38 -15.10 -9.22
C ARG A 184 -7.07 -14.33 -9.37
N SER A 185 -6.11 -14.59 -8.48
CA SER A 185 -4.70 -14.51 -8.83
C SER A 185 -3.87 -15.24 -7.79
N ILE A 186 -3.37 -16.41 -8.14
CA ILE A 186 -2.21 -17.01 -7.46
C ILE A 186 -1.02 -16.17 -7.92
N VAL A 187 -0.65 -15.16 -7.13
CA VAL A 187 0.62 -14.47 -7.22
C VAL A 187 1.01 -14.10 -5.79
N ALA A 188 2.28 -14.36 -5.44
CA ALA A 188 2.93 -14.03 -4.15
C ALA A 188 2.47 -12.69 -3.55
N PRO A 189 2.62 -12.44 -2.23
CA PRO A 189 2.38 -11.10 -1.68
C PRO A 189 3.36 -10.11 -2.31
N GLN A 190 2.96 -9.57 -3.46
CA GLN A 190 3.63 -8.48 -4.14
C GLN A 190 3.39 -7.29 -3.22
N VAL A 191 4.35 -7.01 -2.34
CA VAL A 191 4.55 -5.64 -1.86
C VAL A 191 4.40 -4.77 -3.10
N ASN A 192 3.38 -3.89 -3.11
CA ASN A 192 3.07 -3.09 -4.29
C ASN A 192 4.39 -2.47 -4.76
N PRO A 193 4.93 -2.83 -5.93
CA PRO A 193 6.31 -2.49 -6.28
C PRO A 193 6.54 -0.97 -6.26
N ALA A 194 5.47 -0.18 -6.42
CA ALA A 194 5.47 1.27 -6.22
C ALA A 194 5.95 1.75 -4.83
N LEU A 195 5.85 0.92 -3.78
CA LEU A 195 6.26 1.27 -2.41
C LEU A 195 7.74 0.99 -2.11
N THR A 196 8.42 0.17 -2.93
CA THR A 196 9.82 -0.22 -2.70
C THR A 196 10.71 -0.03 -3.94
N MET A 197 10.19 0.52 -5.04
CA MET A 197 10.97 0.76 -6.25
C MET A 197 11.95 1.91 -6.05
N GLN A 198 13.23 1.66 -6.29
CA GLN A 198 14.23 2.71 -6.39
C GLN A 198 14.08 3.38 -7.76
N ARG A 199 13.79 4.68 -7.78
CA ARG A 199 13.61 5.46 -9.01
C ARG A 199 14.51 6.69 -8.99
N TYR A 200 15.11 6.97 -10.14
CA TYR A 200 16.11 8.02 -10.26
C TYR A 200 15.66 9.03 -11.31
N PHE A 201 15.80 10.31 -11.00
CA PHE A 201 15.35 11.40 -11.86
C PHE A 201 16.42 12.46 -12.03
N LYS A 202 16.43 13.09 -13.20
CA LYS A 202 17.26 14.21 -13.60
C LYS A 202 16.40 15.32 -14.21
N ILE A 203 16.58 16.54 -13.74
CA ILE A 203 15.86 17.71 -14.23
C ILE A 203 16.84 18.86 -14.43
N VAL A 204 16.66 19.60 -15.51
CA VAL A 204 17.30 20.88 -15.72
C VAL A 204 16.46 21.97 -15.04
N ILE A 205 17.05 22.70 -14.10
CA ILE A 205 16.45 23.87 -13.43
C ILE A 205 16.82 25.11 -14.24
N SER A 206 15.86 25.70 -14.94
CA SER A 206 16.10 26.99 -15.62
C SER A 206 15.95 28.14 -14.63
N LEU A 207 17.05 28.75 -14.21
CA LEU A 207 17.02 29.98 -13.43
C LEU A 207 16.92 31.16 -14.39
N LYS A 208 15.74 31.78 -14.49
CA LYS A 208 15.57 33.05 -15.19
C LYS A 208 16.12 34.17 -14.31
N ILE A 209 17.42 34.45 -14.42
CA ILE A 209 18.00 35.64 -13.82
C ILE A 209 17.70 36.81 -14.77
N ILE A 210 16.85 37.74 -14.33
CA ILE A 210 16.56 38.99 -15.03
C ILE A 210 17.73 39.93 -14.75
N THR A 211 18.81 39.78 -15.51
CA THR A 211 19.85 40.80 -15.62
C THR A 211 20.05 41.06 -17.11
N ASP A 212 20.29 42.33 -17.49
CA ASP A 212 20.30 42.92 -18.85
C ASP A 212 21.18 42.23 -19.92
N SER A 213 21.78 41.08 -19.62
CA SER A 213 22.59 40.26 -20.51
C SER A 213 21.99 38.85 -20.56
N ARG A 214 21.60 38.40 -21.76
CA ARG A 214 20.88 37.14 -22.05
C ARG A 214 21.70 35.87 -21.72
N ILE A 215 22.09 35.64 -20.47
CA ILE A 215 22.77 34.41 -20.05
C ILE A 215 21.76 33.55 -19.27
N VAL A 216 21.17 32.58 -19.96
CA VAL A 216 20.33 31.56 -19.31
C VAL A 216 21.26 30.60 -18.59
N GLN A 217 21.36 30.73 -17.27
CA GLN A 217 22.10 29.79 -16.44
C GLN A 217 21.18 28.65 -15.99
N ASN A 218 21.43 27.46 -16.51
CA ASN A 218 20.68 26.25 -16.17
C ASN A 218 21.40 25.51 -15.03
N GLY A 219 20.68 25.27 -13.94
CA GLY A 219 21.07 24.31 -12.90
C GLY A 219 20.67 22.89 -13.25
N LEU A 220 21.22 21.92 -12.54
CA LEU A 220 20.93 20.50 -12.71
C LEU A 220 20.50 19.92 -11.36
N TRP A 221 19.42 19.15 -11.39
CA TRP A 221 18.83 18.54 -10.21
C TRP A 221 18.72 17.04 -10.42
N TYR A 222 19.24 16.28 -9.47
CA TYR A 222 19.08 14.83 -9.45
C TYR A 222 18.36 14.42 -8.18
N ALA A 223 17.49 13.42 -8.30
CA ALA A 223 16.77 12.88 -7.16
C ALA A 223 16.66 11.37 -7.25
N HIS A 224 16.84 10.74 -6.10
CA HIS A 224 16.66 9.32 -5.90
C HIS A 224 15.50 9.11 -4.92
N PHE A 225 14.45 8.45 -5.40
CA PHE A 225 13.27 8.10 -4.62
C PHE A 225 13.29 6.62 -4.27
N ASN A 226 13.04 6.31 -3.00
CA ASN A 226 12.75 4.97 -2.53
C ASN A 226 11.23 4.84 -2.37
N GLY A 227 10.59 4.21 -3.35
CA GLY A 227 9.14 4.22 -3.48
C GLY A 227 8.61 5.64 -3.65
N GLN A 228 7.92 6.13 -2.62
CA GLN A 228 7.21 7.41 -2.66
C GLN A 228 8.06 8.60 -2.18
N TRP A 229 9.14 8.34 -1.43
CA TRP A 229 9.87 9.36 -0.69
C TRP A 229 11.29 9.53 -1.24
N ILE A 230 11.80 10.76 -1.18
CA ILE A 230 13.15 11.04 -1.62
C ILE A 230 14.17 10.54 -0.58
N GLN A 231 15.21 9.88 -1.03
CA GLN A 231 16.27 9.32 -0.19
C GLN A 231 17.59 10.09 -0.37
N ARG A 232 17.89 10.52 -1.60
CA ARG A 232 19.10 11.30 -1.92
C ARG A 232 18.78 12.34 -2.98
N GLN A 233 19.43 13.50 -2.90
CA GLN A 233 19.22 14.62 -3.81
C GLN A 233 20.55 15.31 -4.10
N ILE A 234 20.74 15.72 -5.36
CA ILE A 234 21.90 16.48 -5.80
C ILE A 234 21.40 17.76 -6.46
N GLU A 235 21.90 18.90 -6.00
CA GLU A 235 21.62 20.19 -6.61
C GLU A 235 22.93 20.80 -7.12
N MET A 236 22.96 21.08 -8.42
CA MET A 236 24.09 21.70 -9.08
C MET A 236 23.64 23.05 -9.64
N HIS A 237 24.32 24.12 -9.26
CA HIS A 237 24.12 25.44 -9.84
C HIS A 237 25.43 25.92 -10.48
N PRO A 238 25.39 26.64 -11.61
CA PRO A 238 26.59 27.08 -12.30
C PRO A 238 27.50 27.99 -11.48
N ASN A 239 26.94 28.71 -10.49
CA ASN A 239 27.70 29.64 -9.64
C ASN A 239 27.83 29.17 -8.19
N LYS A 240 27.50 27.91 -7.86
CA LYS A 240 27.61 27.37 -6.49
C LYS A 240 28.23 25.98 -6.51
N SER A 241 28.88 25.61 -5.40
CA SER A 241 29.33 24.23 -5.23
C SER A 241 28.14 23.27 -5.27
N PRO A 242 28.30 22.07 -5.85
CA PRO A 242 27.26 21.05 -5.86
C PRO A 242 26.88 20.68 -4.42
N VAL A 243 25.58 20.57 -4.17
CA VAL A 243 25.02 20.25 -2.86
C VAL A 243 24.48 18.83 -2.90
N LEU A 244 24.98 17.97 -2.02
CA LEU A 244 24.50 16.61 -1.83
C LEU A 244 23.67 16.58 -0.55
N LEU A 245 22.48 15.98 -0.63
CA LEU A 245 21.52 15.93 0.45
C LEU A 245 21.07 14.47 0.63
N VAL A 246 21.07 13.99 1.88
CA VAL A 246 20.67 12.63 2.23
C VAL A 246 19.51 12.66 3.22
N ALA A 247 18.52 11.80 2.99
CA ALA A 247 17.39 11.66 3.89
C ALA A 247 17.83 11.23 5.30
N GLY A 248 17.21 11.81 6.32
CA GLY A 248 17.56 11.71 7.73
C GLY A 248 18.59 12.74 8.21
N ARG A 249 19.42 13.31 7.31
CA ARG A 249 20.42 14.34 7.65
C ARG A 249 20.00 15.71 7.15
N ASP A 250 19.57 15.80 5.90
CA ASP A 250 19.37 17.05 5.18
C ASP A 250 17.90 17.31 4.82
N ASP A 251 16.96 16.63 5.50
CA ASP A 251 15.53 16.63 5.21
C ASP A 251 14.95 18.05 5.03
N LEU A 252 15.41 19.02 5.83
CA LEU A 252 14.97 20.43 5.78
C LEU A 252 15.31 21.16 4.48
N ARG A 253 16.20 20.60 3.65
CA ARG A 253 16.64 21.16 2.37
C ARG A 253 16.27 20.26 1.19
N MET A 254 15.64 19.11 1.44
CA MET A 254 15.24 18.15 0.41
C MET A 254 13.80 18.37 -0.05
N CYS A 255 13.44 17.76 -1.19
CA CYS A 255 12.08 17.78 -1.69
C CYS A 255 11.12 17.03 -0.74
N GLU A 256 10.15 17.74 -0.15
CA GLU A 256 9.18 17.16 0.78
C GLU A 256 7.96 16.53 0.06
N ILE A 257 7.90 16.65 -1.27
CA ILE A 257 6.75 16.22 -2.07
C ILE A 257 6.93 14.76 -2.49
N PRO A 258 5.92 13.90 -2.28
CA PRO A 258 5.97 12.50 -2.70
C PRO A 258 5.98 12.35 -4.23
N LEU A 259 6.63 11.32 -4.75
CA LEU A 259 6.90 11.11 -6.18
C LEU A 259 5.68 11.25 -7.12
N ASP A 260 4.50 10.84 -6.67
CA ASP A 260 3.21 10.86 -7.37
C ASP A 260 2.71 12.29 -7.60
N GLN A 261 2.98 13.17 -6.64
CA GLN A 261 2.62 14.58 -6.65
C GLN A 261 3.69 15.46 -7.31
N THR A 262 4.96 15.01 -7.34
CA THR A 262 6.04 15.78 -8.02
C THR A 262 5.86 15.89 -9.53
N GLY A 263 5.07 15.00 -10.15
CA GLY A 263 4.87 14.96 -11.61
C GLY A 263 6.09 14.48 -12.42
N LEU A 264 7.17 14.05 -11.76
CA LEU A 264 8.42 13.61 -12.40
C LEU A 264 8.20 12.40 -13.32
N THR A 265 7.30 11.51 -12.91
CA THR A 265 6.92 10.31 -13.64
C THR A 265 6.20 10.60 -14.96
N ARG A 266 5.64 11.80 -15.12
CA ARG A 266 4.94 12.22 -16.35
C ARG A 266 5.88 12.93 -17.34
N LYS A 267 7.05 13.39 -16.88
CA LYS A 267 7.99 14.16 -17.70
C LYS A 267 8.90 13.21 -18.49
N LYS A 268 8.71 13.16 -19.80
CA LYS A 268 9.54 12.33 -20.69
C LYS A 268 11.02 12.73 -20.59
N GLY A 269 11.89 11.75 -20.37
CA GLY A 269 13.34 11.94 -20.24
C GLY A 269 13.80 12.48 -18.88
N ALA A 270 12.90 12.57 -17.89
CA ALA A 270 13.29 12.90 -16.52
C ALA A 270 13.80 11.68 -15.74
N GLU A 271 13.30 10.47 -16.03
CA GLU A 271 13.77 9.25 -15.36
C GLU A 271 15.09 8.79 -15.96
N ILE A 272 16.06 8.48 -15.09
CA ILE A 272 17.41 8.05 -15.42
C ILE A 272 17.71 6.68 -14.77
N LEU A 273 18.80 6.06 -15.18
CA LEU A 273 19.26 4.79 -14.60
C LEU A 273 19.94 5.01 -13.24
N GLU A 274 19.90 3.99 -12.38
CA GLU A 274 20.64 3.95 -11.11
C GLU A 274 22.13 4.24 -11.32
N SER A 275 22.74 3.60 -12.32
CA SER A 275 24.16 3.76 -12.62
C SER A 275 24.55 5.19 -12.99
N GLU A 276 23.66 5.93 -13.67
CA GLU A 276 23.90 7.33 -14.01
C GLU A 276 23.88 8.21 -12.76
N PHE A 277 22.92 7.96 -11.86
CA PHE A 277 22.84 8.69 -10.60
C PHE A 277 24.05 8.40 -9.70
N GLU A 278 24.39 7.12 -9.50
CA GLU A 278 25.52 6.71 -8.65
C GLU A 278 26.85 7.24 -9.16
N THR A 279 27.06 7.28 -10.48
CA THR A 279 28.28 7.84 -11.08
C THR A 279 28.45 9.30 -10.70
N VAL A 280 27.38 10.10 -10.82
CA VAL A 280 27.42 11.52 -10.45
C VAL A 280 27.56 11.69 -8.93
N TRP A 281 26.82 10.90 -8.15
CA TRP A 281 26.84 10.93 -6.69
C TRP A 281 28.25 10.66 -6.13
N LEU A 282 28.91 9.60 -6.61
CA LEU A 282 30.28 9.24 -6.22
C LEU A 282 31.30 10.27 -6.69
N HIS A 283 31.16 10.78 -7.92
CA HIS A 283 32.08 11.79 -8.47
C HIS A 283 32.05 13.10 -7.66
N LEU A 284 30.90 13.44 -7.09
CA LEU A 284 30.70 14.59 -6.22
C LEU A 284 31.06 14.33 -4.74
N GLY A 285 31.59 13.13 -4.42
CA GLY A 285 32.03 12.77 -3.06
C GLY A 285 30.91 12.24 -2.15
N GLY A 286 29.78 11.82 -2.70
CA GLY A 286 28.69 11.22 -1.95
C GLY A 286 29.01 9.80 -1.46
N ALA A 287 28.58 9.46 -0.25
CA ALA A 287 28.76 8.12 0.31
C ALA A 287 27.86 7.09 -0.44
N PRO A 288 28.34 5.90 -0.77
CA PRO A 288 27.54 4.90 -1.47
C PRO A 288 26.31 4.51 -0.65
N LEU A 289 25.26 4.10 -1.34
CA LEU A 289 24.06 3.56 -0.70
C LEU A 289 24.47 2.38 0.18
N GLN A 290 24.35 2.54 1.49
CA GLN A 290 24.68 1.49 2.43
C GLN A 290 23.60 0.41 2.32
N LYS A 291 23.84 -0.58 1.44
CA LYS A 291 23.02 -1.78 1.36
C LYS A 291 23.16 -2.47 2.70
N TRP A 292 22.07 -2.50 3.46
CA TRP A 292 22.03 -3.20 4.73
C TRP A 292 22.45 -4.66 4.47
N GLN A 293 23.57 -5.07 5.07
CA GLN A 293 24.05 -6.45 5.05
C GLN A 293 23.70 -7.02 6.43
N PRO A 294 22.98 -8.17 6.47
CA PRO A 294 22.54 -8.77 7.72
C PRO A 294 23.68 -9.15 8.67
#